data_AF-A0A8I0H6Q2-F1
#
_entry.id   AF-A0A8I0H6Q2-F1
#
_cell.length_a   1.000
_cell.length_b   1.000
_cell.length_c   1.000
_cell.angle_alpha   90.00
_cell.angle_beta   90.00
_cell.angle_gamma   90.00
#
_symmetry.space_group_name_H-M   'P 1'
#
loop_
_entity.id
_entity.type
_entity.pdbx_description
1 polymer ?
#
loop_
_entity_poly.entity_id
_entity_poly.type
_entity_poly.pdbx_seq_one_letter_code
_entity_poly.pdbx_strand_id
1 'polypeptide(L)' 'MDDFFKTYHVPAETFVAHTADGFCSITLNDVDYLEAQNKQVLVCLSNGTTLKIRELFVKCEGVFTPEKGFFKCHRSY' A
#
# COMPACT_ATOMS: atom_id res chain seq x y z
N MET A 1 3.38 -19.51 -32.77
CA MET A 1 3.81 -18.21 -32.22
C MET A 1 2.78 -17.86 -31.15
N ASP A 2 2.70 -18.70 -30.11
CA ASP A 2 1.52 -18.82 -29.22
C ASP A 2 1.91 -18.70 -27.74
N ASP A 3 3.11 -18.18 -27.47
CA ASP A 3 3.67 -18.05 -26.12
C ASP A 3 3.70 -16.58 -25.64
N PHE A 4 3.06 -15.66 -26.37
CA PHE A 4 3.14 -14.21 -26.10
C PHE A 4 2.14 -13.71 -25.05
N PHE A 5 1.13 -14.50 -24.68
CA PHE A 5 0.08 -14.10 -23.73
C PHE A 5 -0.23 -15.14 -22.66
N LYS A 6 0.79 -15.85 -22.15
CA LYS A 6 0.67 -16.33 -20.77
C LYS A 6 0.79 -15.10 -19.88
N THR A 7 -0.32 -14.43 -19.62
CA THR A 7 -0.47 -13.58 -18.45
C THR A 7 -0.27 -14.48 -17.24
N TYR A 8 0.99 -14.63 -16.83
CA TYR A 8 1.32 -15.17 -15.52
C TYR A 8 0.57 -14.27 -14.54
N HIS A 9 -0.46 -14.83 -13.91
CA HIS A 9 -1.21 -14.13 -12.88
C HIS A 9 -0.30 -14.05 -11.66
N VAL A 10 0.65 -13.10 -11.69
CA VAL A 10 1.50 -12.79 -10.55
C VAL A 10 0.53 -12.38 -9.43
N PRO A 11 0.52 -13.09 -8.30
CA PRO A 11 -0.38 -12.72 -7.20
C PRO A 11 -0.11 -11.27 -6.83
N ALA A 12 -1.17 -10.48 -6.76
CA ALA A 12 -1.05 -9.08 -6.39
C ALA A 12 -0.39 -8.98 -5.02
N GLU A 13 0.66 -8.16 -4.90
CA GLU A 13 1.36 -7.99 -3.64
C GLU A 13 0.44 -7.28 -2.63
N THR A 14 0.38 -7.82 -1.42
CA THR A 14 -0.48 -7.31 -0.36
C THR A 14 0.30 -6.97 0.90
N PHE A 15 -0.22 -6.01 1.65
CA PHE A 15 0.27 -5.59 2.96
C PHE A 15 -0.80 -5.79 4.01
N VAL A 16 -0.50 -6.59 5.04
CA VAL A 16 -1.39 -6.78 6.18
C VAL A 16 -1.08 -5.75 7.26
N ALA A 17 -2.10 -4.99 7.66
CA ALA A 17 -1.98 -3.88 8.60
C ALA A 17 -3.02 -3.98 9.72
N HIS A 18 -2.68 -3.46 10.90
CA HIS A 18 -3.63 -3.33 12.00
C HIS A 18 -4.56 -2.13 11.76
N THR A 19 -5.84 -2.29 12.07
CA THR A 19 -6.85 -1.23 12.07
C THR A 19 -7.40 -1.02 13.49
N ALA A 20 -8.44 -0.20 13.65
CA ALA A 20 -9.10 -0.04 14.94
C ALA A 20 -9.80 -1.32 15.41
N ASP A 21 -10.34 -2.10 14.46
CA ASP A 21 -11.25 -3.23 14.69
C ASP A 21 -10.62 -4.59 14.34
N GLY A 22 -9.33 -4.63 14.00
CA GLY A 22 -8.62 -5.88 13.69
C GLY A 22 -7.49 -5.67 12.69
N PHE A 23 -7.53 -6.44 11.61
CA PHE A 23 -6.53 -6.40 10.53
C PHE A 23 -7.22 -6.21 9.18
N CYS A 24 -6.53 -5.58 8.24
CA CYS A 24 -6.92 -5.56 6.83
C CYS A 24 -5.74 -5.98 5.95
N SER A 25 -6.07 -6.49 4.76
CA SER A 25 -5.11 -6.75 3.69
C SER A 25 -5.29 -5.68 2.62
N ILE A 26 -4.22 -4.97 2.29
CA ILE A 26 -4.19 -3.87 1.33
C ILE A 26 -3.41 -4.33 0.11
N THR A 27 -4.02 -4.31 -1.06
CA THR A 27 -3.31 -4.56 -2.33
C THR A 27 -2.51 -3.32 -2.69
N LEU A 28 -1.21 -3.46 -2.93
CA LEU A 28 -0.33 -2.31 -3.19
C LEU A 28 -0.73 -1.53 -4.45
N ASN A 29 -1.17 -2.24 -5.50
CA ASN A 29 -1.59 -1.62 -6.76
C ASN A 29 -2.87 -0.76 -6.64
N ASP A 30 -3.62 -0.91 -5.55
CA ASP A 30 -4.83 -0.13 -5.30
C ASP A 30 -4.54 1.13 -4.46
N VAL A 31 -3.27 1.37 -4.06
CA VAL A 31 -2.86 2.49 -3.20
C VAL A 31 -2.28 3.62 -4.04
N ASP A 32 -2.83 4.83 -3.90
CA ASP A 32 -2.29 6.03 -4.55
C ASP A 32 -1.17 6.68 -3.72
N TYR A 33 -1.40 6.85 -2.43
CA TYR A 33 -0.43 7.44 -1.51
C TYR A 33 -0.73 7.09 -0.06
N LEU A 34 0.27 7.30 0.80
CA LEU A 34 0.16 7.17 2.24
C LEU A 34 0.43 8.52 2.90
N GLU A 35 -0.29 8.80 3.98
CA GLU A 35 -0.08 10.00 4.78
C GLU A 35 0.12 9.64 6.25
N ALA A 36 1.21 10.09 6.85
CA ALA A 36 1.43 9.97 8.28
C ALA A 36 0.52 10.93 9.07
N GLN A 37 -0.40 10.39 9.87
CA GLN A 37 -1.31 11.16 10.73
C GLN A 37 -1.21 10.72 12.17
N ASN A 38 -0.73 11.59 13.09
CA ASN A 38 -0.78 11.43 14.55
C ASN A 38 -0.93 9.97 15.07
N LYS A 39 0.18 9.22 15.02
CA LYS A 39 0.32 7.80 15.46
C LYS A 39 -0.39 6.75 14.60
N GLN A 40 -0.85 7.12 13.41
CA GLN A 40 -1.51 6.27 12.42
C GLN A 40 -1.01 6.63 11.02
N VAL A 41 -1.38 5.80 10.05
CA VAL A 41 -1.17 6.08 8.63
C VAL A 41 -2.53 6.05 7.93
N LEU A 42 -2.83 7.09 7.18
CA LEU A 42 -3.94 7.11 6.23
C LEU A 42 -3.44 6.51 4.91
N VAL A 43 -4.13 5.50 4.41
CA VAL A 43 -3.88 4.90 3.10
C VAL A 43 -4.98 5.39 2.18
N CYS A 44 -4.60 6.10 1.11
CA CYS A 44 -5.51 6.57 0.09
C CYS A 44 -5.53 5.59 -1.07
N LEU A 45 -6.72 5.09 -1.43
CA LEU A 45 -6.89 4.10 -2.48
C LEU A 45 -7.35 4.74 -3.79
N SER A 46 -7.00 4.14 -4.92
CA SER A 46 -7.33 4.62 -6.26
C SER A 46 -8.83 4.69 -6.56
N ASN A 47 -9.65 4.01 -5.76
CA ASN A 47 -11.12 4.11 -5.81
C ASN A 47 -11.68 5.33 -5.06
N GLY A 48 -10.82 6.22 -4.55
CA GLY A 48 -11.19 7.42 -3.79
C GLY A 48 -11.53 7.18 -2.32
N THR A 49 -11.43 5.94 -1.83
CA THR A 49 -11.65 5.62 -0.42
C THR A 49 -10.36 5.70 0.39
N THR A 50 -10.50 5.75 1.72
CA THR A 50 -9.34 5.80 2.62
C THR A 50 -9.45 4.73 3.70
N LEU A 51 -8.29 4.22 4.12
CA LEU A 51 -8.17 3.28 5.23
C LEU A 51 -7.24 3.87 6.28
N LYS A 52 -7.62 3.78 7.56
CA LYS A 52 -6.75 4.17 8.68
C LYS A 52 -6.13 2.93 9.29
N ILE A 53 -4.80 2.89 9.30
CA ILE A 53 -4.03 1.79 9.87
C ILE A 53 -3.20 2.28 11.06
N ARG A 54 -3.01 1.39 12.04
CA ARG A 54 -2.22 1.61 13.26
C ARG A 54 -0.79 1.11 13.09
N GLU A 55 -0.20 1.39 11.95
CA GLU A 55 1.20 1.07 11.64
C GLU A 55 2.09 2.29 11.84
N LEU A 56 3.38 2.05 12.09
CA LEU A 56 4.37 3.12 12.03
C LEU A 56 4.63 3.47 10.57
N PHE A 57 4.72 4.77 10.25
CA PHE A 57 5.01 5.21 8.89
C PHE A 57 6.33 4.62 8.35
N VAL A 58 7.36 4.51 9.19
CA VAL A 58 8.64 3.87 8.83
C VAL A 58 8.50 2.39 8.43
N LYS A 59 7.51 1.68 8.98
CA LYS A 59 7.22 0.30 8.55
C LYS A 59 6.61 0.30 7.14
N CYS A 60 5.72 1.25 6.86
CA CYS A 60 5.16 1.42 5.53
C CYS A 60 6.25 1.78 4.50
N GLU A 61 7.22 2.64 4.85
CA GLU A 61 8.36 2.98 3.96
C GLU A 61 9.16 1.74 3.52
N GLY A 62 9.29 0.73 4.37
CA GLY A 62 9.95 -0.53 4.02
C GLY A 62 9.12 -1.45 3.11
N VAL A 63 7.80 -1.24 3.04
CA VAL A 63 6.88 -2.03 2.21
C VAL A 63 6.61 -1.34 0.88
N PHE A 64 6.33 -0.03 0.92
CA PHE A 64 6.00 0.84 -0.22
C PHE A 64 7.29 1.47 -0.75
N THR A 65 8.04 0.69 -1.54
CA THR A 65 9.35 1.08 -2.06
C THR A 65 9.28 1.59 -3.51
N PRO A 66 10.34 2.25 -4.02
CA PRO A 66 10.40 2.69 -5.42
C PRO A 66 10.26 1.57 -6.44
N GLU A 67 10.74 0.36 -6.11
CA GLU A 67 10.58 -0.83 -6.95
C GLU A 67 9.10 -1.23 -7.12
N LYS A 68 8.25 -0.82 -6.18
CA LYS A 68 6.79 -1.03 -6.20
C LYS A 68 6.01 0.21 -6.61
N GLY A 69 6.70 1.25 -7.10
CA GLY A 69 6.08 2.48 -7.61
C GLY A 69 5.88 3.60 -6.59
N PHE A 70 6.42 3.47 -5.37
CA PHE A 70 6.24 4.46 -4.30
C PHE A 70 7.53 5.21 -3.99
N PHE A 71 7.45 6.49 -3.65
CA PHE A 71 8.60 7.25 -3.18
C PHE A 71 8.19 8.20 -2.06
N LYS A 72 9.09 8.41 -1.10
CA LYS A 72 8.89 9.38 -0.03
C LYS A 72 9.15 10.79 -0.58
N CYS A 73 8.09 11.58 -0.73
CA CYS A 73 8.18 12.95 -1.23
C CYS A 73 8.19 13.98 -0.12
N HIS A 74 7.74 13.61 1.08
CA HIS A 74 7.68 14.47 2.24
C HIS A 74 7.87 13.68 3.54
N ARG A 75 8.13 14.34 4.67
CA ARG A 75 8.22 13.65 5.97
C ARG A 75 6.95 12.88 6.35
N SER A 76 5.81 13.26 5.77
CA SER A 76 4.51 12.66 6.01
C SER A 76 3.91 11.95 4.79
N TYR A 77 4.62 11.89 3.64
CA TYR A 77 4.15 11.26 2.39
C TYR A 77 5.27 10.44 1.73
#